data_AF-A0A8S1DLL4-F1
#
_entry.id   AF-A0A8S1DLL4-F1
#
_cell.length_a   1.000
_cell.length_b   1.000
_cell.length_c   1.000
_cell.angle_alpha   90.00
_cell.angle_beta   90.00
_cell.angle_gamma   90.00
#
_symmetry.space_group_name_H-M   'P 1'
#
loop_
_entity.id
_entity.type
_entity.pdbx_description
1 polymer ?
#
loop_
_entity_poly.entity_id
_entity_poly.type
_entity_poly.pdbx_seq_one_letter_code
_entity_poly.pdbx_strand_id
1 'polypeptide(L)'
;MSDSPQIFYELVCLPEVLNKPCRFTDPRVRNQTRCVQKHSYSYAMVHNEGDEHHPRLDYIHVRMGCACEVSPKIPKNNKRRHHHKGNVG
;
A
#
# COMPACT_ATOMS: atom_id res chain seq x y z
N MET A 1 11.86 -19.44 31.97
CA MET A 1 11.46 -18.64 30.79
C MET A 1 10.33 -19.40 30.13
N SER A 2 9.13 -18.82 30.08
CA SER A 2 7.99 -19.46 29.44
C SER A 2 8.25 -19.55 27.94
N ASP A 3 8.50 -20.76 27.46
CA ASP A 3 8.68 -21.07 26.05
C ASP A 3 7.31 -21.10 25.36
N SER A 4 6.69 -19.92 25.26
CA SER A 4 5.43 -19.75 24.54
C SER A 4 5.73 -19.23 23.13
N PRO A 5 5.28 -19.91 22.07
CA PRO A 5 5.45 -19.40 20.72
C PRO A 5 4.68 -18.09 20.55
N GLN A 6 5.30 -17.11 19.88
CA GLN A 6 4.64 -15.89 19.44
C GLN A 6 4.01 -16.14 18.07
N ILE A 7 2.68 -16.02 17.96
CA ILE A 7 1.94 -16.27 16.72
C ILE A 7 1.15 -15.02 16.35
N PHE A 8 1.26 -14.63 15.08
CA PHE A 8 0.50 -13.50 14.52
C PHE A 8 -0.33 -14.01 13.35
N TYR A 9 -1.58 -13.57 13.28
CA TYR A 9 -2.47 -13.86 12.16
C TYR A 9 -2.43 -12.72 11.17
N GLU A 10 -2.32 -13.07 9.89
CA GLU A 10 -2.29 -12.10 8.81
C GLU A 10 -3.52 -12.23 7.90
N LEU A 11 -4.07 -11.07 7.54
CA LEU A 11 -5.08 -10.94 6.52
C LEU A 11 -4.45 -10.26 5.30
N VAL A 12 -4.34 -11.03 4.22
CA VAL A 12 -3.62 -10.63 3.00
C VAL A 12 -4.63 -10.32 1.89
N CYS A 13 -4.38 -9.26 1.12
CA CYS A 13 -5.10 -9.02 -0.13
C CYS A 13 -4.87 -10.21 -1.07
N LEU A 14 -5.94 -10.74 -1.66
CA LEU A 14 -5.83 -11.72 -2.72
C LEU A 14 -4.96 -11.15 -3.87
N PRO A 15 -4.05 -11.94 -4.48
CA PRO A 15 -3.16 -11.45 -5.53
C PRO A 15 -3.88 -10.81 -6.71
N GLU A 16 -5.04 -11.35 -7.09
CA GLU A 16 -5.90 -10.85 -8.16
C GLU A 16 -6.67 -9.58 -7.79
N VAL A 17 -6.74 -9.24 -6.49
CA VAL A 17 -7.37 -8.02 -5.97
C VAL A 17 -6.33 -6.93 -5.75
N LEU A 18 -5.13 -7.29 -5.27
CA LEU A 18 -4.09 -6.33 -4.94
C LEU A 18 -3.79 -5.42 -6.12
N ASN A 19 -3.79 -4.12 -5.85
CA ASN A 19 -3.51 -3.07 -6.82
C ASN A 19 -4.51 -2.93 -7.97
N LYS A 20 -5.61 -3.69 -7.96
CA LYS A 20 -6.67 -3.55 -8.95
C LYS A 20 -7.68 -2.46 -8.56
N PRO A 21 -8.40 -1.90 -9.53
CA PRO A 21 -9.55 -1.03 -9.26
C PRO A 21 -10.56 -1.74 -8.38
N CYS A 22 -11.11 -1.01 -7.41
CA CYS A 22 -12.10 -1.57 -6.50
C CYS A 22 -13.39 -1.94 -7.28
N ARG A 23 -14.02 -3.06 -6.88
CA ARG A 23 -15.17 -3.63 -7.61
C ARG A 23 -16.45 -2.81 -7.43
N PHE A 24 -16.67 -2.23 -6.25
CA PHE A 24 -17.94 -1.60 -5.85
C PHE A 24 -17.81 -0.08 -5.65
N THR A 25 -17.08 0.59 -6.53
CA THR A 25 -16.93 2.05 -6.51
C THR A 25 -17.69 2.70 -7.65
N ASP A 26 -18.08 3.97 -7.47
CA ASP A 26 -18.73 4.75 -8.51
C ASP A 26 -17.90 4.72 -9.83
N PRO A 27 -18.52 4.45 -11.00
CA PRO A 27 -17.83 4.37 -12.28
C PRO A 27 -16.95 5.58 -12.61
N ARG A 28 -17.31 6.77 -12.12
CA ARG A 28 -16.58 8.03 -12.34
C ARG A 28 -15.23 8.06 -11.64
N VAL A 29 -15.07 7.28 -10.56
CA VAL A 29 -13.85 7.22 -9.75
C VAL A 29 -13.17 5.85 -9.78
N ARG A 30 -13.75 4.84 -10.43
CA ARG A 30 -13.17 3.49 -10.51
C ARG A 30 -11.71 3.48 -10.98
N ASN A 31 -11.34 4.32 -11.94
CA ASN A 31 -9.95 4.40 -12.44
C ASN A 31 -8.99 5.16 -11.49
N GLN A 32 -9.52 5.74 -10.42
CA GLN A 32 -8.76 6.39 -9.34
C GLN A 32 -8.68 5.50 -8.10
N THR A 33 -9.35 4.35 -8.10
CA THR A 33 -9.39 3.48 -6.93
C THR A 33 -8.38 2.35 -7.04
N ARG A 34 -7.89 1.89 -5.89
CA ARG A 34 -6.96 0.76 -5.82
C ARG A 34 -7.15 -0.01 -4.52
N CYS A 35 -7.17 -1.33 -4.59
CA CYS A 35 -7.10 -2.18 -3.41
C CYS A 35 -5.66 -2.23 -2.89
N VAL A 36 -5.46 -1.86 -1.63
CA VAL A 36 -4.14 -1.72 -0.97
C VAL A 36 -4.09 -2.61 0.26
N GLN A 37 -2.97 -3.30 0.45
CA GLN A 37 -2.68 -4.07 1.66
C GLN A 37 -2.52 -3.12 2.84
N LYS A 38 -3.34 -3.30 3.85
CA LYS A 38 -3.26 -2.58 5.12
C LYS A 38 -2.46 -3.38 6.13
N HIS A 39 -1.75 -2.65 6.98
CA HIS A 39 -0.94 -3.18 8.06
C HIS A 39 -1.42 -2.55 9.37
N SER A 40 -1.35 -3.32 10.45
CA SER A 40 -1.46 -2.83 11.82
C SER A 40 -0.14 -3.02 12.54
N TYR A 41 0.00 -2.32 13.66
CA TYR A 41 1.07 -2.56 14.59
C TYR A 41 0.64 -3.59 15.62
N SER A 42 1.51 -4.55 15.91
CA SER A 42 1.34 -5.51 16.99
C SER A 42 2.60 -5.57 17.82
N TYR A 43 2.47 -5.80 19.11
CA TYR A 43 3.61 -5.98 19.99
C TYR A 43 4.25 -7.36 19.79
N ALA A 44 5.58 -7.41 19.79
CA ALA A 44 6.35 -8.65 19.74
C ALA A 44 7.66 -8.52 20.55
N MET A 45 8.13 -9.63 21.11
CA MET A 45 9.50 -9.74 21.58
C MET A 45 10.41 -9.87 20.35
N VAL A 46 11.27 -8.88 20.14
CA VAL A 46 12.20 -8.79 19.01
C VAL A 46 13.65 -8.88 19.47
N HIS A 47 14.50 -9.44 18.62
CA HIS A 47 15.96 -9.48 18.81
C HIS A 47 16.58 -8.60 17.72
N ASN A 48 17.40 -7.63 18.12
CA ASN A 48 18.17 -6.82 17.17
C ASN A 48 19.49 -7.55 16.84
N GLU A 49 20.01 -7.34 15.64
CA GLU A 49 21.35 -7.82 15.29
C GLU A 49 22.39 -7.18 16.23
N GLY A 50 23.16 -8.01 16.93
CA GLY A 50 24.20 -7.57 17.87
C GLY A 50 23.79 -7.50 19.34
N ASP A 51 22.51 -7.71 19.68
CA ASP A 51 22.00 -7.63 21.06
C ASP A 51 21.22 -8.91 21.44
N GLU A 52 21.92 -10.04 21.32
CA GLU A 52 21.36 -11.39 21.51
C GLU A 52 20.87 -11.66 22.95
N HIS A 53 21.39 -10.89 23.92
CA HIS A 53 21.14 -11.12 25.34
C HIS A 53 19.93 -10.35 25.89
N HIS A 54 19.36 -9.41 25.14
CA HIS A 54 18.29 -8.53 25.61
C HIS A 54 17.15 -8.44 24.59
N PRO A 55 16.23 -9.42 24.58
CA PRO A 55 15.01 -9.27 23.80
C PRO A 55 14.23 -8.04 24.32
N ARG A 56 13.77 -7.22 23.38
CA ARG A 56 12.96 -6.04 23.70
C ARG A 56 11.55 -6.20 23.17
N LEU A 57 10.60 -5.61 23.87
CA LEU A 57 9.23 -5.48 23.37
C LEU A 57 9.21 -4.32 22.37
N ASP A 58 8.85 -4.59 21.12
CA ASP A 58 8.71 -3.58 20.07
C ASP A 58 7.46 -3.82 19.23
N TYR A 59 7.16 -2.87 18.35
CA TYR A 59 6.11 -2.99 17.37
C TYR A 59 6.61 -3.62 16.07
N ILE A 60 5.86 -4.61 15.59
CA ILE A 60 6.01 -5.18 14.25
C ILE A 60 4.83 -4.78 13.37
N HIS A 61 5.06 -4.73 12.07
CA HIS A 61 4.02 -4.53 11.07
C HIS A 61 3.40 -5.87 10.67
N VAL A 62 2.10 -6.06 10.95
CA VAL A 62 1.36 -7.27 10.59
C VAL A 62 0.34 -6.93 9.50
N ARG A 63 0.24 -7.76 8.46
CA ARG A 63 -0.78 -7.59 7.41
C ARG A 63 -2.18 -7.76 8.01
N MET A 64 -2.99 -6.71 8.02
CA MET A 64 -4.29 -6.70 8.71
C MET A 64 -5.50 -6.73 7.78
N GLY A 65 -5.32 -6.58 6.47
CA GLY A 65 -6.42 -6.72 5.52
C GLY A 65 -6.23 -5.92 4.24
N CYS A 66 -7.31 -5.81 3.48
CA CYS A 66 -7.34 -5.12 2.20
C CYS A 66 -8.36 -3.98 2.24
N ALA A 67 -7.97 -2.78 1.82
CA ALA A 67 -8.88 -1.64 1.77
C ALA A 67 -8.86 -0.94 0.41
N CYS A 68 -9.97 -0.30 0.05
CA CYS A 68 -10.07 0.51 -1.14
C CYS A 68 -9.60 1.94 -0.85
N GLU A 69 -8.58 2.40 -1.57
CA GLU A 69 -8.12 3.79 -1.52
C GLU A 69 -8.47 4.51 -2.81
N VAL A 70 -8.77 5.81 -2.73
CA VAL A 70 -9.07 6.66 -3.88
C VAL A 70 -7.98 7.71 -4.00
N SER A 71 -7.26 7.71 -5.12
CA SER A 71 -6.26 8.74 -5.41
C SER A 71 -6.88 9.94 -6.14
N PRO A 72 -6.50 11.18 -5.81
CA PRO A 72 -6.98 12.35 -6.55
C PRO A 72 -6.50 12.34 -8.01
N LYS A 73 -7.32 12.87 -8.94
CA LYS A 73 -6.90 13.06 -10.35
C LYS A 73 -5.76 14.07 -10.41
N ILE A 74 -4.58 13.65 -10.85
CA ILE A 74 -3.51 14.59 -11.19
C ILE A 74 -3.95 15.39 -12.43
N PRO A 75 -4.02 16.73 -12.38
CA PRO A 75 -4.37 17.54 -13.55
C PRO A 75 -3.29 17.38 -14.63
N LYS A 76 -3.71 16.99 -15.84
CA LYS A 76 -2.80 16.94 -17.00
C LYS A 76 -2.39 18.35 -17.35
N ASN A 77 -1.12 18.70 -17.16
CA ASN A 77 -0.57 19.97 -17.60
C ASN A 77 -0.58 19.98 -19.14
N ASN A 78 -1.55 20.66 -19.74
CA ASN A 78 -1.65 20.80 -21.20
C ASN A 78 -0.48 21.65 -21.71
N LYS A 79 0.68 21.03 -21.98
CA LYS A 79 1.71 21.65 -22.81
C LYS A 79 1.12 21.83 -24.21
N ARG A 80 0.57 23.03 -24.47
CA ARG A 80 0.23 23.51 -25.81
C ARG A 80 1.51 23.50 -26.65
N ARG A 81 1.77 22.39 -27.35
CA ARG A 81 2.74 22.37 -28.45
C ARG A 81 2.11 23.22 -29.57
N HIS A 82 2.48 24.50 -29.63
CA HIS A 82 2.27 25.31 -30.82
C HIS A 82 3.11 24.71 -31.94
N HIS A 83 2.52 23.75 -32.63
CA HIS A 83 3.04 23.24 -33.88
C HIS A 83 2.41 24.09 -34.99
N HIS A 84 2.98 25.27 -35.25
CA HIS A 84 2.69 25.97 -36.50
C HIS A 84 3.86 25.75 -37.46
N LYS A 85 3.57 24.93 -38.47
CA LYS A 85 4.39 24.66 -39.66
C LYS A 85 4.90 25.96 -40.30
N GLY A 86 6.13 25.91 -40.80
CA GLY A 86 6.60 26.84 -41.82
C GLY A 86 6.01 26.53 -43.21
N ASN A 87 5.90 27.57 -44.04
CA ASN A 87 6.04 27.59 -45.51
C ASN A 87 6.06 29.08 -45.92
N VAL A 88 7.16 29.60 -46.48
CA VAL A 88 7.46 29.75 -47.93
C VAL A 88 6.46 30.67 -48.66
N GLY A 89 6.98 31.82 -49.08
CA GLY A 89 6.36 32.85 -49.90
C GLY A 89 7.33 34.02 -50.07
#